data_AF-A0A9C9JLA6-F1
#
_entry.id   AF-A0A9C9JLA6-F1
#
_cell.length_a   1.000
_cell.length_b   1.000
_cell.length_c   1.000
_cell.angle_alpha   90.00
_cell.angle_beta   90.00
_cell.angle_gamma   90.00
#
_symmetry.space_group_name_H-M   'P 1'
#
loop_
_entity.id
_entity.type
_entity.pdbx_description
1 polymer ?
#
loop_
_entity_poly.entity_id
_entity_poly.type
_entity_poly.pdbx_seq_one_letter_code
_entity_poly.pdbx_strand_id
1 'polypeptide(L)' 'MVQHLLGLNKLPQEDAADALAVALCHAHLRQTLHQLAPQLPAGVRRLRRRTGRRG' A
#
# COMPACT_ATOMS: atom_id res chain seq x y z
N MET A 1 -5.21 -8.38 -14.97
CA MET A 1 -5.88 -8.05 -13.69
C MET A 1 -5.80 -6.57 -13.32
N VAL A 2 -4.60 -5.97 -13.15
CA VAL A 2 -4.45 -4.52 -12.81
C VAL A 2 -5.10 -3.60 -13.86
N GLN A 3 -5.09 -4.02 -15.12
CA GLN A 3 -5.72 -3.29 -16.23
C GLN A 3 -7.24 -3.17 -16.12
N HIS A 4 -7.91 -4.25 -15.71
CA HIS A 4 -9.35 -4.26 -15.49
C HIS A 4 -9.71 -3.49 -14.22
N LEU A 5 -8.87 -3.57 -13.18
CA LEU A 5 -9.04 -2.81 -11.93
C LEU A 5 -8.86 -1.29 -12.13
N LEU A 6 -7.99 -0.88 -13.05
CA LEU A 6 -7.67 0.53 -13.32
C LEU A 6 -8.28 1.07 -14.64
N GLY A 7 -9.07 0.26 -15.35
CA GLY A 7 -9.69 0.66 -16.63
C GLY A 7 -8.68 1.07 -17.71
N LEU A 8 -7.51 0.42 -17.75
CA LEU A 8 -6.47 0.76 -18.72
C LEU A 8 -6.84 0.24 -20.12
N ASN A 9 -6.83 1.15 -21.10
CA ASN A 9 -7.24 0.89 -22.48
C ASN A 9 -6.22 0.03 -23.28
N LYS A 10 -5.03 -0.19 -22.72
CA LYS A 10 -3.97 -1.02 -23.29
C LYS A 10 -3.34 -1.87 -22.20
N LEU A 11 -2.81 -3.03 -22.58
CA LEU A 11 -1.93 -3.82 -21.72
C LEU A 11 -0.71 -2.96 -21.36
N PRO A 12 -0.56 -2.49 -20.10
CA PRO A 12 0.69 -1.90 -19.68
C PRO A 12 1.77 -2.96 -19.79
N GLN A 13 2.98 -2.51 -20.09
CA GLN A 13 4.18 -3.33 -20.08
C GLN A 13 4.29 -4.06 -18.73
N GLU A 14 4.83 -5.27 -18.73
CA GLU A 14 4.90 -6.16 -17.55
C GLU A 14 5.42 -5.43 -16.29
N ASP A 15 6.55 -4.72 -16.41
CA ASP A 15 7.16 -3.94 -15.31
C ASP A 15 6.28 -2.78 -14.82
N ALA A 16 5.54 -2.12 -15.72
CA ALA A 16 4.66 -1.02 -15.36
C ALA A 16 3.42 -1.50 -14.60
N ALA A 17 2.92 -2.70 -14.93
CA ALA A 17 1.83 -3.33 -14.20
C ALA A 17 2.25 -3.69 -12.77
N ASP A 18 3.46 -4.22 -12.60
CA ASP A 18 3.99 -4.59 -11.29
C ASP A 18 4.26 -3.36 -10.41
N ALA A 19 4.80 -2.29 -10.98
CA ALA A 19 4.96 -1.01 -10.28
C ALA A 19 3.62 -0.47 -9.76
N LEU A 20 2.56 -0.55 -10.58
CA LEU A 20 1.21 -0.14 -10.20
C LEU A 20 0.61 -1.06 -9.13
N ALA A 21 0.81 -2.37 -9.25
CA ALA A 21 0.36 -3.35 -8.25
C ALA A 21 1.03 -3.09 -6.89
N VAL A 22 2.34 -2.84 -6.89
CA VAL A 22 3.10 -2.51 -5.68
C VAL A 22 2.64 -1.19 -5.08
N ALA A 23 2.40 -0.16 -5.89
CA ALA A 23 1.89 1.13 -5.42
C ALA A 23 0.49 0.98 -4.79
N LEU A 24 -0.41 0.24 -5.43
CA LEU A 24 -1.76 -0.02 -4.94
C LEU A 24 -1.72 -0.86 -3.67
N CYS A 25 -0.88 -1.89 -3.61
CA CYS A 25 -0.67 -2.71 -2.43
C CYS A 25 -0.14 -1.88 -1.24
N HIS A 26 0.82 -0.97 -1.47
CA HIS A 26 1.29 -0.04 -0.45
C HIS A 26 0.19 0.92 0.04
N ALA A 27 -0.60 1.47 -0.87
CA ALA A 27 -1.70 2.36 -0.52
C ALA A 27 -2.78 1.61 0.29
N HIS A 28 -3.17 0.43 -0.16
CA HIS A 28 -4.16 -0.41 0.49
C HIS A 28 -3.68 -0.86 1.88
N LEU A 29 -2.44 -1.32 2.00
CA LEU A 29 -1.86 -1.69 3.29
C LEU A 29 -1.78 -0.49 4.24
N ARG A 30 -1.42 0.70 3.76
CA ARG A 30 -1.43 1.93 4.57
C ARG A 30 -2.85 2.25 5.07
N GLN A 31 -3.86 2.13 4.21
CA GLN A 31 -5.26 2.35 4.58
C GLN A 31 -5.74 1.34 5.61
N THR A 32 -5.53 0.04 5.37
CA THR A 32 -5.91 -1.04 6.29
C THR A 32 -5.21 -0.87 7.64
N LEU A 33 -3.91 -0.55 7.63
CA LEU A 33 -3.16 -0.28 8.86
C LEU A 33 -3.63 0.99 9.57
N HIS A 34 -4.10 2.02 8.86
CA HIS A 34 -4.66 3.22 9.48
C HIS A 34 -5.99 2.88 10.19
N GLN A 35 -6.81 2.04 9.59
CA GLN A 35 -8.06 1.54 10.19
C GLN A 35 -7.81 0.64 11.41
N LEU A 36 -6.74 -0.17 11.38
CA LEU A 36 -6.35 -1.06 12.49
C LEU A 36 -5.48 -0.38 13.56
N ALA A 37 -4.80 0.73 13.23
CA ALA A 37 -3.96 1.50 14.14
C ALA A 37 -4.60 1.84 15.49
N PRO A 38 -5.90 2.20 15.60
CA PRO A 38 -6.54 2.43 16.89
C PRO A 38 -6.77 1.15 17.71
N GLN A 39 -6.85 -0.02 17.07
CA GLN A 39 -7.13 -1.31 17.70
C GLN A 39 -5.86 -2.04 18.17
N LEU A 40 -4.69 -1.58 17.71
CA LEU A 40 -3.41 -2.18 18.06
C LEU A 40 -2.94 -1.78 19.47
N PRO A 41 -2.41 -2.71 20.27
CA PRO A 41 -1.92 -2.43 21.61
C PRO A 41 -0.80 -1.38 21.59
N ALA A 42 -0.73 -0.54 22.65
CA ALA A 42 0.13 0.63 22.72
C ALA A 42 1.64 0.34 22.50
N GLY A 43 2.09 -0.89 22.80
CA GLY A 43 3.46 -1.35 22.55
C GLY A 43 3.82 -1.42 21.06
N VAL A 44 2.90 -1.87 20.20
CA VAL A 44 3.12 -2.04 18.75
C VAL A 44 3.09 -0.70 18.01
N ARG A 45 2.26 0.26 18.48
CA ARG A 45 2.15 1.61 17.90
C ARG A 45 3.48 2.38 17.96
N ARG A 46 4.30 2.16 18.98
CA ARG A 46 5.59 2.85 19.18
C ARG A 46 6.68 2.38 18.23
N LEU A 47 6.69 1.08 17.88
CA LEU A 47 7.72 0.50 17.00
C LEU A 47 7.63 1.10 15.59
N ARG A 48 6.42 1.41 15.11
CA ARG A 48 6.19 1.94 13.75
C ARG A 48 6.55 3.41 13.57
N ARG A 49 6.59 4.23 14.63
CA ARG A 49 7.04 5.64 14.51
C ARG A 49 8.51 5.75 14.10
N ARG A 50 9.32 4.69 14.34
CA ARG A 50 10.74 4.69 14.01
C ARG A 50 11.03 4.36 12.54
N THR A 51 10.14 3.64 11.86
CA THR A 51 10.34 3.22 10.46
C THR A 51 9.69 4.13 9.43
N GLY A 52 8.82 5.05 9.85
CA GLY A 52 8.10 5.99 8.97
C GLY A 52 8.74 7.37 8.78
N ARG A 53 9.92 7.64 9.37
CA ARG A 53 10.60 8.96 9.29
C ARG A 53 11.86 8.89 8.40
N ARG A 54 11.69 8.38 7.18
CA ARG A 54 12.63 8.64 6.08
C ARG A 54 11.83 9.35 4.99
N GLY A 55 11.97 10.67 4.99
CA GLY A 55 11.32 11.64 4.13
C GLY A 55 11.81 13.00 4.56
#